data_AF-A0A2N2KL73-F1
#
_entry.id   AF-A0A2N2KL73-F1
#
_cell.length_a   1.000
_cell.length_b   1.000
_cell.length_c   1.000
_cell.angle_alpha   90.00
_cell.angle_beta   90.00
_cell.angle_gamma   90.00
#
_symmetry.space_group_name_H-M   'P 1'
#
loop_
_entity.id
_entity.type
_entity.pdbx_description
1 polymer ?
#
loop_
_entity_poly.entity_id
_entity_poly.type
_entity_poly.pdbx_seq_one_letter_code
_entity_poly.pdbx_strand_id
1 'polypeptide(L)'
;MTGDKQDDNGKKHKTPSETIRSYCRYCVQSRSDSAVENFTGHTVLATGAPCPYYEFRMGKKRCSVKIMRRFCLDCMGNNKAAVRECPTDDCLIHPFRLGKNPSLKGKGKSKAEMVQIRALRRPFSKENPVYFKRF
;
A
#
# COMPACT_ATOMS: atom_id res chain seq x y z
N MET A 1 -21.94 -15.82 -20.32
CA MET A 1 -20.97 -14.75 -20.65
C MET A 1 -19.71 -15.01 -19.85
N THR A 2 -18.73 -15.60 -20.53
CA THR A 2 -17.45 -16.09 -20.04
C THR A 2 -16.55 -14.91 -19.71
N GLY A 3 -16.28 -14.66 -18.43
CA GLY A 3 -15.30 -13.67 -17.99
C GLY A 3 -13.91 -14.30 -18.02
N ASP A 4 -13.10 -13.85 -18.96
CA ASP A 4 -11.75 -14.32 -19.23
C ASP A 4 -10.88 -14.32 -17.98
N LYS A 5 -10.33 -15.50 -17.67
CA LYS A 5 -9.18 -15.62 -16.77
C LYS A 5 -8.00 -15.02 -17.51
N GLN A 6 -7.69 -13.75 -17.24
CA GLN A 6 -6.43 -13.19 -17.71
C GLN A 6 -5.28 -13.92 -17.02
N ASP A 7 -4.55 -14.67 -17.84
CA ASP A 7 -3.36 -15.42 -17.51
C ASP A 7 -2.28 -14.47 -16.96
N ASP A 8 -1.89 -14.68 -15.70
CA ASP A 8 -0.80 -13.98 -15.00
C ASP A 8 0.55 -14.48 -15.54
N ASN A 9 0.84 -14.10 -16.78
CA ASN A 9 2.11 -14.38 -17.43
C ASN A 9 3.18 -13.42 -16.86
N GLY A 10 3.89 -13.86 -15.82
CA GLY A 10 5.25 -13.45 -15.48
C GLY A 10 5.51 -11.98 -15.10
N LYS A 11 4.50 -11.11 -15.01
CA LYS A 11 4.70 -9.70 -14.63
C LYS A 11 4.77 -9.57 -13.12
N LYS A 12 5.96 -9.25 -12.59
CA LYS A 12 6.17 -8.96 -11.17
C LYS A 12 5.24 -7.81 -10.72
N HIS A 13 4.31 -8.09 -9.82
CA HIS A 13 3.48 -7.05 -9.21
C HIS A 13 4.34 -6.04 -8.44
N LYS A 14 4.08 -4.75 -8.64
CA LYS A 14 4.70 -3.67 -7.87
C LYS A 14 4.43 -3.86 -6.37
N THR A 15 5.35 -3.42 -5.54
CA THR A 15 5.14 -3.30 -4.09
C THR A 15 4.28 -2.07 -3.76
N PRO A 16 3.72 -1.97 -2.54
CA PRO A 16 2.99 -0.78 -2.11
C PRO A 16 3.81 0.51 -2.26
N SER A 17 5.09 0.51 -1.87
CA SER A 17 5.95 1.70 -1.96
C SER A 17 6.23 2.13 -3.40
N GLU A 18 6.53 1.17 -4.29
CA GLU A 18 6.73 1.45 -5.73
C GLU A 18 5.45 1.97 -6.40
N THR A 19 4.31 1.43 -5.97
CA THR A 19 3.00 1.87 -6.45
C THR A 19 2.72 3.31 -6.03
N ILE A 20 2.97 3.64 -4.77
CA ILE A 20 2.80 5.01 -4.28
C ILE A 20 3.74 5.97 -4.99
N ARG A 21 5.01 5.60 -5.19
CA ARG A 21 5.93 6.44 -5.96
C ARG A 21 5.44 6.66 -7.40
N SER A 22 4.92 5.62 -8.04
CA SER A 22 4.31 5.73 -9.37
C SER A 22 3.08 6.66 -9.35
N TYR A 23 2.24 6.54 -8.32
CA TYR A 23 1.05 7.38 -8.13
C TYR A 23 1.41 8.85 -7.88
N CYS A 24 2.46 9.12 -7.10
CA CYS A 24 2.95 10.47 -6.88
C CYS A 24 3.50 11.10 -8.16
N ARG A 25 4.26 10.35 -8.97
CA ARG A 25 4.73 10.82 -10.29
C ARG A 25 3.56 11.12 -11.24
N TYR A 26 2.52 10.28 -11.23
CA TYR A 26 1.29 10.52 -11.98
C TYR A 26 0.59 11.81 -11.51
N CYS A 27 0.43 11.98 -10.19
CA CYS A 27 -0.22 13.15 -9.60
C CYS A 27 0.52 14.46 -9.92
N VAL A 28 1.85 14.47 -9.80
CA VAL A 28 2.70 15.64 -10.09
C VAL A 28 2.91 15.86 -11.60
N GLN A 29 2.46 14.91 -12.44
CA GLN A 29 2.68 14.92 -13.90
C GLN A 29 4.17 15.06 -14.26
N SER A 30 5.05 14.46 -13.45
CA SER A 30 6.49 14.51 -13.65
C SER A 30 7.14 13.16 -13.35
N ARG A 31 8.17 12.82 -14.11
CA ARG A 31 9.02 11.64 -13.86
C ARG A 31 10.12 11.92 -12.85
N SER A 32 10.38 13.18 -12.48
CA SER A 32 11.48 13.55 -11.59
C SER A 32 11.12 13.34 -10.12
N ASP A 33 12.03 12.69 -9.39
CA ASP A 33 11.85 12.48 -7.94
C ASP A 33 11.96 13.80 -7.17
N SER A 34 12.71 14.77 -7.67
CA SER A 34 12.78 16.12 -7.12
C SER A 34 11.43 16.85 -7.17
N ALA A 35 10.65 16.67 -8.24
CA ALA A 35 9.30 17.23 -8.32
C ALA A 35 8.36 16.58 -7.30
N VAL A 36 8.47 15.27 -7.07
CA VAL A 36 7.68 14.56 -6.04
C VAL A 36 8.06 15.01 -4.62
N GLU A 37 9.34 15.27 -4.37
CA GLU A 37 9.82 15.74 -3.07
C GLU A 37 9.32 17.15 -2.75
N ASN A 38 9.51 18.07 -3.70
CA ASN A 38 9.23 19.50 -3.57
C ASN A 38 7.75 19.84 -3.78
N PHE A 39 6.91 18.87 -4.13
CA PHE A 39 5.49 19.09 -4.28
C PHE A 39 4.85 19.43 -2.91
N THR A 40 4.46 20.69 -2.75
CA THR A 40 3.80 21.22 -1.54
C THR A 40 2.31 20.89 -1.48
N GLY A 41 1.76 20.29 -2.54
CA GLY A 41 0.37 19.81 -2.61
C GLY A 41 0.15 18.59 -1.71
N HIS A 42 0.05 18.85 -0.41
CA HIS A 42 -0.45 17.88 0.56
C HIS A 42 -1.95 17.61 0.37
N THR A 43 -2.64 18.41 -0.46
CA THR A 43 -4.08 18.35 -0.69
C THR A 43 -4.38 17.76 -2.07
N VAL A 44 -5.35 16.84 -2.14
CA VAL A 44 -5.82 16.27 -3.41
C VAL A 44 -6.79 17.26 -4.04
N LEU A 45 -6.46 17.80 -5.21
CA LEU A 45 -7.26 18.82 -5.89
C LEU A 45 -8.73 18.39 -6.10
N ALA A 46 -8.95 17.11 -6.41
CA ALA A 46 -10.29 16.58 -6.66
C ALA A 46 -11.18 16.50 -5.42
N THR A 47 -10.60 16.41 -4.20
CA THR A 47 -11.38 16.20 -2.97
C THR A 47 -11.20 17.30 -1.92
N GLY A 48 -10.19 18.16 -2.06
CA GLY A 48 -9.82 19.15 -1.05
C GLY A 48 -9.28 18.54 0.26
N ALA A 49 -9.14 17.21 0.33
CA ALA A 49 -8.66 16.51 1.51
C ALA A 49 -7.14 16.27 1.47
N PRO A 50 -6.48 16.10 2.62
CA PRO A 50 -5.09 15.70 2.67
C PRO A 50 -4.85 14.37 1.94
N CYS A 51 -3.78 14.31 1.15
CA CYS A 51 -3.37 13.12 0.41
C CYS A 51 -2.94 12.02 1.39
N PRO A 52 -3.59 10.85 1.38
CA PRO A 52 -3.28 9.76 2.30
C PRO A 52 -1.90 9.15 2.06
N TYR A 53 -1.27 9.48 0.93
CA TYR A 53 0.03 8.93 0.54
C TYR A 53 1.21 9.89 0.75
N TYR A 54 0.96 11.14 1.16
CA TYR A 54 1.98 12.19 1.20
C TYR A 54 3.20 11.80 2.04
N GLU A 55 2.99 11.18 3.21
CA GLU A 55 4.08 10.74 4.09
C GLU A 55 4.89 9.56 3.54
N PHE A 56 4.33 8.82 2.60
CA PHE A 56 4.92 7.60 2.03
C PHE A 56 5.60 7.85 0.67
N ARG A 57 5.44 9.04 0.08
CA ARG A 57 5.88 9.36 -1.29
C ARG A 57 7.36 9.11 -1.55
N MET A 58 8.22 9.38 -0.56
CA MET A 58 9.66 9.19 -0.66
C MET A 58 10.13 7.77 -0.31
N GLY A 59 9.23 6.90 0.19
CA GLY A 59 9.58 5.54 0.62
C GLY A 59 10.35 5.44 1.95
N LYS A 60 10.53 6.56 2.68
CA LYS A 60 11.14 6.57 4.03
C LYS A 60 10.26 5.84 5.06
N LYS A 61 8.94 5.86 4.87
CA LYS A 61 7.95 5.13 5.67
C LYS A 61 7.30 4.03 4.83
N ARG A 62 6.90 2.93 5.47
CA ARG A 62 6.12 1.87 4.83
C ARG A 62 4.64 2.23 4.81
N CYS A 63 4.05 2.25 3.62
CA CYS A 63 2.60 2.36 3.51
C CYS A 63 1.95 0.97 3.67
N SER A 64 0.95 0.90 4.54
CA SER A 64 0.15 -0.30 4.68
C SER A 64 -0.88 -0.41 3.55
N VAL A 65 -1.11 -1.63 3.05
CA VAL A 65 -2.21 -1.91 2.12
C VAL A 65 -3.59 -1.55 2.69
N LYS A 66 -3.71 -1.39 4.02
CA LYS A 66 -4.93 -0.87 4.66
C LYS A 66 -5.21 0.60 4.29
N ILE A 67 -4.16 1.43 4.18
CA ILE A 67 -4.27 2.84 3.76
C ILE A 67 -4.72 2.88 2.30
N MET A 68 -4.12 2.03 1.46
CA MET A 68 -4.54 1.89 0.05
C MET A 68 -6.00 1.48 -0.08
N ARG A 69 -6.45 0.51 0.73
CA ARG A 69 -7.86 0.12 0.79
C ARG A 69 -8.77 1.25 1.28
N ARG A 70 -8.34 2.04 2.28
CA ARG A 70 -9.12 3.17 2.80
C ARG A 70 -9.35 4.21 1.71
N PHE A 71 -8.30 4.56 0.96
CA PHE A 71 -8.42 5.43 -0.21
C PHE A 71 -9.46 4.92 -1.22
N CYS A 72 -9.45 3.62 -1.54
CA CYS A 72 -10.47 3.05 -2.44
C CYS A 72 -11.89 3.14 -1.86
N LEU A 73 -12.05 2.95 -0.55
CA LEU A 73 -13.35 3.14 0.11
C LEU A 73 -13.81 4.59 -0.01
N ASP A 74 -12.93 5.55 0.26
CA ASP A 74 -13.26 6.97 0.16
C ASP A 74 -13.61 7.35 -1.29
N CYS A 75 -12.88 6.83 -2.28
CA CYS A 75 -13.15 7.00 -3.70
C CYS A 75 -14.51 6.43 -4.14
N MET A 76 -14.97 5.33 -3.53
CA MET A 76 -16.24 4.65 -3.86
C MET A 76 -17.36 4.95 -2.85
N GLY A 77 -17.31 6.10 -2.16
CA GLY A 77 -18.38 6.53 -1.25
C GLY A 77 -18.58 5.61 -0.03
N ASN A 78 -17.50 5.04 0.50
CA ASN A 78 -17.46 4.03 1.56
C ASN A 78 -18.19 2.71 1.24
N ASN A 79 -18.52 2.45 -0.03
CA ASN A 79 -19.19 1.22 -0.42
C ASN A 79 -18.20 0.08 -0.73
N LYS A 80 -18.24 -0.98 0.10
CA LYS A 80 -17.36 -2.16 -0.05
C LYS A 80 -17.64 -2.98 -1.31
N ALA A 81 -18.90 -3.04 -1.77
CA ALA A 81 -19.28 -3.75 -2.99
C ALA A 81 -18.74 -3.01 -4.22
N ALA A 82 -18.95 -1.70 -4.27
CA ALA A 82 -18.40 -0.84 -5.33
C ALA A 82 -16.87 -0.92 -5.44
N VAL A 83 -16.14 -1.00 -4.32
CA VAL A 83 -14.68 -1.24 -4.37
C VAL A 83 -14.32 -2.60 -4.99
N ARG A 84 -15.12 -3.63 -4.73
CA ARG A 84 -14.88 -4.97 -5.29
C ARG A 84 -15.15 -4.98 -6.80
N GLU A 85 -16.21 -4.30 -7.21
CA GLU A 85 -16.72 -4.22 -8.59
C GLU A 85 -16.18 -3.02 -9.37
N CYS A 86 -15.18 -2.32 -8.83
CA CYS A 86 -14.54 -1.20 -9.51
C CYS A 86 -14.07 -1.65 -10.91
N PRO A 87 -14.56 -1.01 -11.99
CA PRO A 87 -14.25 -1.41 -13.36
C PRO A 87 -12.91 -0.83 -13.87
N THR A 88 -12.22 -0.06 -13.05
CA THR A 88 -11.06 0.73 -13.46
C THR A 88 -9.78 -0.12 -13.46
N ASP A 89 -9.34 -0.52 -14.65
CA ASP A 89 -8.14 -1.35 -14.84
C ASP A 89 -6.82 -0.57 -14.85
N ASP A 90 -6.86 0.74 -15.18
CA ASP A 90 -5.70 1.61 -15.30
C ASP A 90 -5.28 2.27 -13.96
N CYS A 91 -6.06 2.08 -12.90
CA CYS A 91 -5.76 2.64 -11.59
C CYS A 91 -4.59 1.92 -10.92
N LEU A 92 -3.51 2.66 -10.65
CA LEU A 92 -2.30 2.13 -9.98
C LEU A 92 -2.58 1.49 -8.62
N ILE A 93 -3.62 1.94 -7.91
CA ILE A 93 -4.00 1.45 -6.57
C ILE A 93 -4.91 0.22 -6.66
N HIS A 94 -5.54 -0.03 -7.81
CA HIS A 94 -6.52 -1.11 -8.02
C HIS A 94 -6.05 -2.50 -7.55
N PRO A 95 -4.78 -2.93 -7.73
CA PRO A 95 -4.31 -4.22 -7.24
C PRO A 95 -4.37 -4.38 -5.71
N PHE A 96 -4.35 -3.25 -4.98
CA PHE A 96 -4.35 -3.21 -3.52
C PHE A 96 -5.71 -2.87 -2.92
N ARG A 97 -6.75 -2.61 -3.73
CA ARG A 97 -8.08 -2.15 -3.29
C ARG A 97 -8.75 -3.06 -2.25
N LEU A 98 -8.43 -4.35 -2.30
CA LEU A 98 -8.94 -5.35 -1.38
C LEU A 98 -8.12 -5.47 -0.08
N GLY A 99 -7.13 -4.61 0.14
CA GLY A 99 -6.28 -4.61 1.33
C GLY A 99 -5.31 -5.80 1.38
N LYS A 100 -5.01 -6.39 0.23
CA LYS A 100 -4.05 -7.48 0.07
C LYS A 100 -2.90 -7.00 -0.81
N ASN A 101 -1.70 -7.50 -0.56
CA ASN A 101 -0.53 -7.23 -1.38
C ASN A 101 -0.34 -8.38 -2.39
N PRO A 102 -0.57 -8.16 -3.70
CA PRO A 102 -0.37 -9.19 -4.72
C PRO A 102 1.05 -9.76 -4.74
N SER A 103 2.07 -8.96 -4.42
CA SER A 103 3.47 -9.43 -4.44
C SER A 103 3.82 -10.45 -3.34
N LEU A 104 2.93 -10.60 -2.34
CA LEU A 104 3.02 -11.59 -1.26
C LEU A 104 2.11 -12.80 -1.47
N LYS A 105 1.36 -12.88 -2.58
CA LYS A 105 0.51 -14.04 -2.89
C LYS A 105 1.38 -15.31 -2.91
N GLY A 106 1.03 -16.28 -2.08
CA GLY A 106 1.78 -17.54 -1.93
C GLY A 106 3.10 -17.46 -1.15
N LYS A 107 3.53 -16.28 -0.69
CA LYS A 107 4.82 -16.08 0.02
C LYS A 107 4.67 -15.98 1.55
N GLY A 108 3.55 -16.45 2.09
CA GLY A 108 3.28 -16.45 3.54
C GLY A 108 3.86 -17.69 4.23
N LYS A 109 4.27 -17.53 5.49
CA LYS A 109 4.60 -18.67 6.34
C LYS A 109 3.34 -19.45 6.72
N SER A 110 3.47 -20.75 6.92
CA SER A 110 2.38 -21.60 7.35
C SER A 110 1.84 -21.18 8.73
N LYS A 111 0.61 -21.62 9.05
CA LYS A 111 0.01 -21.36 10.36
C LYS A 111 0.90 -21.88 11.50
N ALA A 112 1.47 -23.08 11.33
CA ALA A 112 2.38 -23.69 12.31
C ALA A 112 3.64 -22.84 12.52
N GLU A 113 4.31 -22.42 11.46
CA GLU A 113 5.48 -21.53 11.56
C GLU A 113 5.14 -20.19 12.21
N MET A 114 3.98 -19.62 11.90
CA MET A 114 3.52 -18.38 12.51
C MET A 114 3.26 -18.52 14.01
N VAL A 115 2.78 -19.68 14.48
CA VAL A 115 2.65 -19.98 15.91
C VAL A 115 4.03 -20.01 16.57
N GLN A 116 5.00 -20.70 15.96
CA GLN A 116 6.37 -20.76 16.50
C GLN A 116 7.01 -19.37 16.57
N ILE A 117 6.89 -18.56 15.52
CA ILE A 117 7.41 -17.17 15.51
C ILE A 117 6.77 -16.32 16.60
N ARG A 118 5.47 -16.50 16.86
CA ARG A 118 4.77 -15.78 17.93
C ARG A 118 5.25 -16.22 19.31
N ALA A 119 5.49 -17.52 19.51
CA ALA A 119 6.06 -18.04 20.75
C ALA A 119 7.48 -17.50 21.01
N LEU A 120 8.27 -17.30 19.95
CA LEU A 120 9.61 -16.69 20.02
C LEU A 120 9.58 -15.16 20.26
N ARG A 121 8.45 -14.48 20.06
CA ARG A 121 8.37 -13.04 20.32
C ARG A 121 8.46 -12.81 21.82
N ARG A 122 9.60 -12.30 22.28
CA ARG A 122 9.74 -11.79 23.64
C ARG A 122 8.69 -10.69 23.88
N PRO A 123 8.03 -10.68 25.04
CA PRO A 123 7.16 -9.58 25.41
C PRO A 123 7.97 -8.27 25.38
N PHE A 124 7.32 -7.18 24.96
CA PHE A 124 7.88 -5.85 25.10
C PHE A 124 7.93 -5.53 26.60
N SER A 125 9.06 -5.81 27.25
CA SER A 125 9.34 -5.34 28.61
C SER A 125 10.18 -4.08 28.55
N LYS A 126 9.83 -3.08 29.35
CA LYS A 126 10.60 -1.83 29.49
C LYS A 126 12.01 -2.07 30.03
N GLU A 127 12.20 -3.19 30.72
CA GLU A 127 13.46 -3.65 31.31
C GLU A 127 14.40 -4.32 30.29
N ASN A 128 13.95 -4.59 29.06
CA ASN A 128 14.77 -5.27 28.07
C ASN A 128 15.84 -4.29 27.51
N PRO A 129 17.14 -4.53 27.80
CA PRO A 129 18.22 -3.60 27.48
C PRO A 129 18.46 -3.42 25.97
N VAL A 130 17.87 -4.28 25.15
CA VAL A 130 17.91 -4.18 23.68
C VAL A 130 17.18 -2.92 23.18
N TYR A 131 16.23 -2.38 23.94
CA TYR A 131 15.47 -1.18 23.55
C TYR A 131 15.99 0.13 24.15
N PHE A 132 16.96 0.07 25.07
CA PHE A 132 17.50 1.25 25.78
C PHE A 132 19.03 1.40 25.66
N LYS A 133 19.66 0.83 24.62
CA LYS A 133 21.02 1.24 24.22
C LYS A 133 20.93 2.44 23.28
N ARG A 134 20.62 3.59 23.86
CA ARG A 134 20.75 4.91 23.22
C ARG A 134 21.61 5.72 24.20
N PHE A 135 22.75 6.16 23.68
CA PHE A 135 23.90 6.79 24.33
C PHE A 135 23.60 7.56 25.61
#